data_AF-E3EGS1-F1
#
_entry.id   AF-E3EGS1-F1
#
_cell.length_a   1.000
_cell.length_b   1.000
_cell.length_c   1.000
_cell.angle_alpha   90.00
_cell.angle_beta   90.00
_cell.angle_gamma   90.00
#
_symmetry.space_group_name_H-M   'P 1'
#
loop_
_entity.id
_entity.type
_entity.pdbx_description
1 polymer ?
#
loop_
_entity_poly.entity_id
_entity_poly.type
_entity_poly.pdbx_seq_one_letter_code
_entity_poly.pdbx_strand_id
1 'polypeptide(L)'
;MATLTEAQIRICAHACITRYERGEGDIATIMGSYALNEEQREQVMKIILFKRSDLVAGNVETSSSTDAPNEQKETVKWYNSIFRKKTV
;
A
#
# COMPACT_ATOMS: atom_id res chain seq x y z
N MET A 1 -7.35 11.97 -16.84
CA MET A 1 -7.59 10.90 -15.85
C MET A 1 -8.27 11.54 -14.66
N ALA A 2 -9.40 11.00 -14.20
CA ALA A 2 -10.09 11.53 -13.03
C ALA A 2 -9.24 11.28 -11.77
N THR A 3 -9.12 12.29 -10.91
CA THR A 3 -8.48 12.15 -9.62
C THR A 3 -9.42 11.39 -8.68
N LEU A 4 -9.05 10.16 -8.31
CA LEU A 4 -9.76 9.40 -7.28
C LEU A 4 -9.61 10.13 -5.94
N THR A 5 -10.72 10.21 -5.21
CA THR A 5 -10.72 10.70 -3.84
C THR A 5 -10.06 9.68 -2.90
N GLU A 6 -9.59 10.13 -1.74
CA GLU A 6 -8.99 9.23 -0.73
C GLU A 6 -9.93 8.06 -0.36
N ALA A 7 -11.23 8.33 -0.26
CA ALA A 7 -12.23 7.30 0.01
C ALA A 7 -12.27 6.23 -1.09
N GLN A 8 -12.19 6.64 -2.36
CA GLN A 8 -12.17 5.71 -3.50
C GLN A 8 -10.88 4.88 -3.54
N ILE A 9 -9.74 5.48 -3.20
CA ILE A 9 -8.45 4.79 -3.09
C ILE A 9 -8.50 3.72 -1.99
N ARG A 10 -9.09 4.05 -0.83
CA ARG A 10 -9.32 3.07 0.25
C ARG A 10 -10.23 1.93 -0.21
N ILE A 11 -11.35 2.23 -0.87
CA ILE A 11 -12.27 1.21 -1.42
C ILE A 11 -11.54 0.30 -2.41
N CYS A 12 -10.72 0.87 -3.30
CA CYS A 12 -9.94 0.12 -4.27
C CYS A 12 -8.95 -0.84 -3.60
N ALA A 13 -8.23 -0.39 -2.57
CA ALA A 13 -7.32 -1.24 -1.80
C ALA A 13 -8.05 -2.42 -1.14
N HIS A 14 -9.21 -2.17 -0.51
CA HIS A 14 -10.03 -3.22 0.08
C HIS A 14 -10.57 -4.22 -0.94
N ALA A 15 -10.97 -3.75 -2.12
CA ALA A 15 -11.40 -4.61 -3.20
C ALA A 15 -10.24 -5.49 -3.70
N CYS A 16 -9.02 -4.93 -3.84
CA CYS A 16 -7.84 -5.68 -4.23
C CYS A 16 -7.53 -6.81 -3.24
N ILE A 17 -7.54 -6.52 -1.93
CA ILE A 17 -7.32 -7.53 -0.87
C ILE A 17 -8.39 -8.63 -0.95
N THR A 18 -9.66 -8.25 -1.10
CA THR A 18 -10.76 -9.23 -1.16
C THR A 18 -10.62 -10.17 -2.35
N ARG A 19 -10.24 -9.64 -3.52
CA ARG A 19 -10.02 -10.45 -4.73
C ARG A 19 -8.79 -11.36 -4.59
N TYR A 20 -7.74 -10.88 -3.92
CA TYR A 20 -6.57 -11.70 -3.60
C TYR A 20 -6.94 -12.87 -2.67
N GLU A 21 -7.72 -12.61 -1.62
CA GLU A 21 -8.20 -13.64 -0.69
C GLU A 21 -9.12 -14.68 -1.36
N ARG A 22 -9.81 -14.29 -2.43
CA ARG A 22 -10.60 -15.21 -3.28
C ARG A 22 -9.75 -16.05 -4.23
N GLY A 23 -8.43 -15.82 -4.29
CA GLY A 23 -7.53 -16.53 -5.18
C GLY A 23 -7.64 -16.09 -6.65
N GLU A 24 -8.14 -14.89 -6.92
CA GLU A 24 -8.31 -14.37 -8.30
C GLU A 24 -6.97 -14.02 -8.97
N GLY A 25 -5.87 -14.03 -8.23
CA GLY A 25 -4.53 -13.74 -8.72
C GLY A 25 -3.67 -13.02 -7.67
N ASP A 26 -2.46 -12.63 -8.08
CA ASP A 26 -1.59 -11.77 -7.29
C ASP A 26 -2.09 -10.31 -7.27
N ILE A 27 -1.65 -9.54 -6.27
CA ILE A 27 -2.08 -8.15 -6.11
C ILE A 27 -1.71 -7.30 -7.32
N ALA A 28 -0.55 -7.51 -7.96
CA ALA A 28 -0.13 -6.69 -9.08
C ALA A 28 -1.07 -6.89 -10.29
N THR A 29 -1.44 -8.14 -10.60
CA THR A 29 -2.44 -8.45 -11.63
C THR A 29 -3.81 -7.87 -11.30
N ILE A 30 -4.29 -8.06 -10.06
CA ILE A 30 -5.60 -7.53 -9.64
C ILE A 30 -5.61 -6.00 -9.73
N MET A 31 -4.57 -5.34 -9.26
CA MET A 31 -4.44 -3.88 -9.32
C MET A 31 -4.30 -3.38 -10.76
N GLY A 32 -3.69 -4.17 -11.64
CA GLY A 32 -3.64 -3.93 -13.09
C GLY A 32 -5.02 -3.89 -13.76
N SER A 33 -6.03 -4.53 -13.18
CA SER A 33 -7.41 -4.50 -13.72
C SER A 33 -8.15 -3.18 -13.48
N TYR A 34 -7.63 -2.32 -12.61
CA TYR A 34 -8.21 -1.00 -12.34
C TYR A 34 -7.49 0.08 -13.15
N ALA A 35 -8.26 1.04 -13.68
CA ALA A 35 -7.73 2.21 -14.39
C ALA A 35 -7.16 3.26 -13.42
N LEU A 36 -6.07 2.90 -12.74
CA LEU A 36 -5.34 3.77 -11.80
C LEU A 36 -4.16 4.45 -12.51
N ASN A 37 -3.90 5.72 -12.18
CA ASN A 37 -2.62 6.35 -12.53
C ASN A 37 -1.51 5.89 -11.57
N GLU A 38 -0.26 6.27 -11.86
CA GLU A 38 0.92 5.87 -11.06
C GLU A 38 0.77 6.25 -9.58
N GLU A 39 0.39 7.50 -9.30
CA GLU A 39 0.21 8.02 -7.94
C GLU A 39 -0.89 7.26 -7.17
N GLN A 40 -2.02 7.00 -7.81
CA GLN A 40 -3.13 6.24 -7.21
C GLN A 40 -2.71 4.79 -6.95
N ARG A 41 -1.95 4.18 -7.87
CA ARG A 41 -1.43 2.82 -7.73
C ARG A 41 -0.50 2.72 -6.52
N GLU A 42 0.41 3.66 -6.34
CA GLU A 42 1.28 3.73 -5.17
C GLU A 42 0.49 3.88 -3.87
N GLN A 43 -0.51 4.76 -3.84
CA GLN A 43 -1.36 4.95 -2.65
C GLN A 43 -2.18 3.70 -2.31
N VAL A 44 -2.76 3.03 -3.31
CA VAL A 44 -3.47 1.76 -3.13
C VAL A 44 -2.51 0.70 -2.57
N MET A 45 -1.32 0.56 -3.18
CA MET A 45 -0.33 -0.42 -2.74
C MET A 45 0.11 -0.18 -1.30
N LYS A 46 0.34 1.08 -0.92
CA LYS A 46 0.71 1.46 0.46
C LYS A 46 -0.36 1.04 1.48
N ILE A 47 -1.64 1.22 1.15
CA ILE A 47 -2.76 0.80 2.03
C ILE A 47 -2.83 -0.73 2.12
N ILE A 48 -2.61 -1.43 1.01
CA ILE A 48 -2.62 -2.90 0.98
C ILE A 48 -1.50 -3.45 1.86
N LEU A 49 -0.26 -2.98 1.69
CA LEU A 49 0.88 -3.42 2.50
C LEU A 49 0.74 -3.05 3.98
N PHE A 50 0.09 -1.92 4.29
CA PHE A 50 -0.24 -1.56 5.67
C PHE A 50 -1.23 -2.53 6.33
N LYS A 51 -2.25 -2.98 5.58
CA LYS A 51 -3.29 -3.90 6.10
C LYS A 51 -2.86 -5.36 6.09
N ARG A 52 -2.06 -5.75 5.11
CA ARG A 52 -1.61 -7.10 4.84
C ARG A 52 -0.08 -7.11 4.77
N SER A 53 0.55 -6.84 5.92
CA SER A 53 2.00 -6.89 6.06
C SER A 53 2.58 -8.28 5.81
N ASP A 54 1.75 -9.32 5.86
CA ASP A 54 2.07 -10.69 5.46
C ASP A 54 2.39 -10.82 3.97
N LEU A 55 1.85 -9.94 3.12
CA LEU A 55 2.12 -9.93 1.68
C LEU A 55 3.48 -9.31 1.34
N VAL A 56 4.21 -8.80 2.34
CA VAL A 56 5.56 -8.24 2.19
C VAL A 56 6.65 -9.33 2.15
N ALA A 57 6.33 -10.61 2.41
CA ALA A 57 7.34 -11.65 2.52
C ALA A 57 7.27 -12.69 1.39
N GLY A 58 7.96 -12.40 0.27
CA GLY A 58 8.42 -13.44 -0.65
C GLY A 58 8.45 -13.06 -2.14
N ASN A 59 9.53 -12.40 -2.58
CA ASN A 59 10.00 -12.35 -3.98
C ASN A 59 9.13 -11.57 -4.98
N VAL A 60 9.56 -10.34 -5.30
CA VAL A 60 9.93 -9.96 -6.67
C VAL A 60 11.21 -9.14 -6.56
N GLU A 61 12.35 -9.80 -6.76
CA GLU A 61 13.55 -9.09 -7.19
C GLU A 61 13.32 -8.60 -8.62
N THR A 62 12.98 -7.32 -8.77
CA THR A 62 13.34 -6.59 -10.00
C THR A 62 13.95 -5.28 -9.55
N SER A 63 15.28 -5.27 -9.60
CA SER A 63 16.15 -4.12 -9.51
C SER A 63 15.62 -2.95 -10.34
N SER A 64 15.36 -1.82 -9.70
CA SER A 64 15.63 -0.51 -10.28
C SER A 64 16.05 0.45 -9.18
N SER A 65 17.36 0.71 -9.15
CA SER A 65 18.01 1.92 -8.62
C SER A 65 17.14 3.16 -8.96
N THR A 66 16.90 4.12 -8.08
CA THR A 66 17.87 5.01 -7.41
C THR A 66 17.22 5.73 -6.23
N ASP A 67 17.97 5.87 -5.13
CA ASP A 67 17.93 6.89 -4.07
C ASP A 67 16.58 7.55 -3.69
N ALA A 68 16.06 7.21 -2.51
CA ALA A 68 15.23 8.12 -1.72
C ALA A 68 15.58 8.00 -0.23
N PRO A 69 16.24 9.02 0.38
CA PRO A 69 16.70 8.94 1.75
C PRO A 69 15.61 9.38 2.74
N ASN A 70 15.54 8.62 3.85
CA ASN A 70 15.25 9.12 5.20
C ASN A 70 13.82 9.60 5.59
N GLU A 71 12.89 9.90 4.68
CA GLU A 71 11.54 10.39 5.08
C GLU A 71 10.64 9.31 5.73
N GLN A 72 10.85 8.04 5.39
CA GLN A 72 10.07 6.93 5.94
C GLN A 72 10.33 6.70 7.44
N LYS A 73 11.54 7.04 7.94
CA LYS A 73 11.85 6.89 9.38
C LYS A 73 11.19 7.98 10.22
N GLU A 74 11.04 9.18 9.69
CA GLU A 74 10.41 10.30 10.41
C GLU A 74 8.90 10.14 10.51
N THR A 75 8.25 9.68 9.44
CA THR A 75 6.81 9.39 9.44
C THR A 75 6.44 8.27 10.42
N VAL A 76 7.25 7.21 10.50
CA VAL A 76 7.08 6.12 11.48
C VAL A 76 7.33 6.62 12.91
N LYS A 77 8.30 7.51 13.13
CA LYS A 77 8.53 8.15 14.44
C LYS A 77 7.37 9.06 14.86
N TRP A 78 6.84 9.87 13.96
CA TRP A 78 5.69 10.73 14.23
C TRP A 78 4.45 9.90 14.60
N TYR A 79 4.16 8.84 13.83
CA TYR A 79 3.06 7.93 14.10
C TYR A 79 3.17 7.29 15.50
N ASN A 80 4.34 6.76 15.86
CA ASN A 80 4.57 6.16 17.17
C ASN A 80 4.50 7.18 18.34
N SER A 81 4.81 8.46 18.08
CA SER A 81 4.69 9.55 19.06
C SER A 81 3.24 9.88 19.41
N ILE A 82 2.34 9.83 18.42
CA ILE A 82 0.91 10.12 18.63
C ILE A 82 0.20 8.99 19.37
N PHE A 83 0.53 7.73 19.05
CA PHE A 83 -0.25 6.58 19.53
C PHE A 83 0.33 5.89 20.77
N ARG A 84 1.60 6.15 21.14
CA ARG A 84 2.19 5.56 22.35
C ARG A 84 1.88 6.39 23.60
N LYS A 85 0.63 6.35 24.08
CA LYS A 85 0.30 6.75 25.45
C LYS A 85 0.46 5.56 26.41
N LYS A 86 1.61 5.58 27.09
CA LYS A 86 1.89 5.19 28.48
C LYS A 86 0.90 4.19 29.12
N THR A 87 1.31 2.92 29.16
CA THR A 87 0.87 1.99 30.22
C THR A 87 1.33 2.54 31.56
N VAL A 88 0.37 2.90 32.42
CA VAL A 88 0.55 2.98 33.87
C VAL A 88 -0.27 1.87 34.47
#